data_AF-A0A954NUA1-F1
#
_entry.id   AF-A0A954NUA1-F1
#
_cell.length_a   1.000
_cell.length_b   1.000
_cell.length_c   1.000
_cell.angle_alpha   90.00
_cell.angle_beta   90.00
_cell.angle_gamma   90.00
#
_symmetry.space_group_name_H-M   'P 1'
#
loop_
_entity.id
_entity.type
_entity.pdbx_description
1 polymer ?
#
loop_
_entity_poly.entity_id
_entity_poly.type
_entity_poly.pdbx_seq_one_letter_code
_entity_poly.pdbx_strand_id
1 'polypeptide(L)'
;MRPYLAVLKDSFREAFASRVLWLTLGLIALFLFSIAPLSLAPGLATELESDEIINGYGLVEEMMEAADLNDPSVGKHLWSILSPSEQERIRETVTGADRSRPRRGRMRGELNSLLTNPQFYDAQAWQGVKLNDELSALAVRADFDAAEQAARNRRLLAAAFPKQIKLDRSEVMFLSYFSWKFDAPIPISPDQKIKLVNEMVVATCAVLLGFFGIFVSILVTASLVPRTFEAGEISLLLSKPVSRPLLFLTRFLGGCAFTFVNAAFLMVGLWLLVGLRFEVWIPRLLLCIPIYLFLFMIYYAVSATTGAVWRNAILSICLTLVFWFALFLIATARESVEQLVIAPNRLSEIVPIGD
;
A
#
# COMPACT_ATOMS: atom_id res chain seq x y z
N MET A 1 -16.83 -46.76 10.69
CA MET A 1 -16.72 -45.29 10.50
C MET A 1 -16.46 -44.51 11.79
N ARG A 2 -17.20 -44.76 12.90
CA ARG A 2 -16.99 -44.09 14.20
C ARG A 2 -15.55 -44.11 14.78
N PRO A 3 -14.79 -45.22 14.75
CA PRO A 3 -13.41 -45.21 15.27
C PRO A 3 -12.45 -44.36 14.43
N TYR A 4 -12.69 -44.23 13.12
CA TYR A 4 -11.86 -43.41 12.23
C TYR A 4 -12.10 -41.92 12.45
N LEU A 5 -13.35 -41.51 12.65
CA LEU A 5 -13.69 -40.12 13.01
C LEU A 5 -13.13 -39.73 14.38
N ALA A 6 -13.04 -40.69 15.32
CA ALA A 6 -12.43 -40.45 16.61
C ALA A 6 -10.93 -40.18 16.49
N VAL A 7 -10.19 -41.00 15.73
CA VAL A 7 -8.75 -40.79 15.48
C VAL A 7 -8.48 -39.49 14.74
N LEU A 8 -9.32 -39.15 13.76
CA LEU A 8 -9.26 -37.85 13.07
C LEU A 8 -9.49 -36.70 14.06
N LYS A 9 -10.56 -36.76 14.86
CA LYS A 9 -10.87 -35.73 15.85
C LYS A 9 -9.77 -35.57 16.90
N ASP A 10 -9.17 -36.67 17.34
CA ASP A 10 -8.11 -36.67 18.34
C ASP A 10 -6.80 -36.11 17.77
N SER A 11 -6.46 -36.48 16.53
CA SER A 11 -5.32 -35.89 15.80
C SER A 11 -5.50 -34.38 15.55
N PHE A 12 -6.73 -33.95 15.25
CA PHE A 12 -7.05 -32.52 15.17
C PHE A 12 -6.88 -31.86 16.53
N ARG A 13 -7.44 -32.44 17.60
CA ARG A 13 -7.33 -31.88 18.96
C ARG A 13 -5.88 -31.76 19.41
N GLU A 14 -5.06 -32.75 19.11
CA GLU A 14 -3.62 -32.75 19.36
C GLU A 14 -2.91 -31.64 18.56
N ALA A 15 -3.24 -31.48 17.27
CA ALA A 15 -2.70 -30.39 16.46
C ALA A 15 -3.13 -29.00 16.97
N PHE A 16 -4.35 -28.86 17.46
CA PHE A 16 -4.88 -27.63 18.08
C PHE A 16 -4.32 -27.34 19.48
N ALA A 17 -3.92 -28.38 20.22
CA ALA A 17 -3.25 -28.25 21.51
C ALA A 17 -1.73 -27.97 21.38
N SER A 18 -1.20 -27.96 20.16
CA SER A 18 0.20 -27.67 19.90
C SER A 18 0.58 -26.25 20.33
N ARG A 19 1.64 -26.13 21.14
CA ARG A 19 2.25 -24.83 21.49
C ARG A 19 2.66 -24.04 20.25
N VAL A 20 2.96 -24.74 19.16
CA VAL A 20 3.38 -24.12 17.90
C VAL A 20 2.23 -23.36 17.25
N LEU A 21 0.98 -23.85 17.34
CA LEU A 21 -0.20 -23.14 16.81
C LEU A 21 -0.39 -21.80 17.52
N TRP A 22 -0.30 -21.80 18.85
CA TRP A 22 -0.44 -20.58 19.64
C TRP A 22 0.70 -19.59 19.39
N LEU A 23 1.91 -20.09 19.16
CA LEU A 23 3.05 -19.25 18.79
C LEU A 23 2.84 -18.60 17.41
N THR A 24 2.38 -19.35 16.40
CA THR A 24 2.12 -18.78 15.06
C THR A 24 0.95 -17.81 15.07
N LEU A 25 -0.14 -18.13 15.79
CA LEU A 25 -1.25 -17.21 15.99
C LEU A 25 -0.82 -15.94 16.73
N GLY A 26 0.03 -16.07 17.75
CA GLY A 26 0.60 -14.94 18.47
C GLY A 26 1.46 -14.04 17.58
N LEU A 27 2.28 -14.62 16.71
CA LEU A 27 3.06 -13.87 15.71
C LEU A 27 2.16 -13.16 14.69
N ILE A 28 1.12 -13.82 14.20
CA ILE A 28 0.13 -13.20 13.31
C ILE A 28 -0.59 -12.05 14.03
N ALA A 29 -0.99 -12.23 15.28
CA ALA A 29 -1.63 -11.19 16.08
C ALA A 29 -0.71 -10.00 16.29
N LEU A 30 0.57 -10.23 16.60
CA LEU A 30 1.58 -9.19 16.75
C LEU A 30 1.76 -8.39 15.45
N PHE A 31 1.80 -9.09 14.31
CA PHE A 31 1.89 -8.47 12.99
C PHE A 31 0.65 -7.64 12.65
N LEU A 32 -0.55 -8.15 12.91
CA LEU A 32 -1.78 -7.39 12.71
C LEU A 32 -1.82 -6.16 13.64
N PHE A 33 -1.37 -6.32 14.89
CA PHE A 33 -1.30 -5.23 15.86
C PHE A 33 -0.29 -4.16 15.47
N SER A 34 0.84 -4.51 14.83
CA SER A 34 1.80 -3.51 14.36
C SER A 34 1.27 -2.71 13.16
N ILE A 35 0.37 -3.27 12.36
CA ILE A 35 -0.24 -2.56 11.22
C ILE A 35 -1.49 -1.78 11.64
N ALA A 36 -2.20 -2.23 12.68
CA ALA A 36 -3.47 -1.63 13.10
C ALA A 36 -3.44 -0.10 13.32
N PRO A 37 -2.37 0.50 13.87
CA PRO A 37 -2.30 1.95 14.07
C PRO A 37 -2.17 2.74 12.77
N LEU A 38 -1.82 2.10 11.66
CA LEU A 38 -1.69 2.76 10.36
C LEU A 38 -3.06 3.24 9.87
N SER A 39 -3.15 4.51 9.51
CA SER A 39 -4.38 5.13 9.00
C SER A 39 -4.02 6.25 8.03
N LEU A 40 -4.95 6.59 7.14
CA LEU A 40 -4.88 7.81 6.34
C LEU A 40 -5.82 8.83 6.98
N ALA A 41 -5.26 9.90 7.53
CA ALA A 41 -6.05 10.97 8.15
C ALA A 41 -6.24 12.12 7.14
N PRO A 42 -7.46 12.65 6.97
CA PRO A 42 -7.64 13.86 6.20
C PRO A 42 -6.98 15.04 6.92
N GLY A 43 -6.38 15.93 6.16
CA GLY A 43 -5.83 17.18 6.64
C GLY A 43 -5.96 18.29 5.61
N LEU A 44 -5.74 19.52 6.07
CA LEU A 44 -5.81 20.69 5.21
C LEU A 44 -4.69 20.65 4.17
N ALA A 45 -5.05 20.91 2.92
CA ALA A 45 -4.09 21.06 1.84
C ALA A 45 -3.37 22.42 1.98
N THR A 46 -2.17 22.39 2.56
CA THR A 46 -1.36 23.58 2.84
C THR A 46 -0.38 23.95 1.72
N GLU A 47 -0.01 22.98 0.90
CA GLU A 47 0.97 23.13 -0.18
C GLU A 47 0.32 22.97 -1.56
N LEU A 48 0.92 23.60 -2.58
CA LEU A 48 0.62 23.30 -3.98
C LEU A 48 1.31 22.00 -4.40
N GLU A 49 0.52 21.15 -5.03
CA GLU A 49 1.00 19.91 -5.62
C GLU A 49 1.37 20.09 -7.09
N SER A 50 2.20 19.17 -7.60
CA SER A 50 2.73 19.29 -8.97
C SER A 50 1.65 19.13 -10.05
N ASP A 51 0.54 18.46 -9.74
CA ASP A 51 -0.61 18.26 -10.63
C ASP A 51 -1.59 19.44 -10.63
N GLU A 52 -1.52 20.33 -9.63
CA GLU A 52 -2.40 21.51 -9.52
C GLU A 52 -1.86 22.73 -10.26
N ILE A 53 -0.57 22.72 -10.59
CA ILE A 53 0.12 23.78 -11.34
C ILE A 53 0.05 23.44 -12.83
N ILE A 54 -0.90 24.06 -13.55
CA ILE A 54 -1.05 23.89 -15.01
C ILE A 54 0.12 24.56 -15.73
N ASN A 55 0.39 25.82 -15.39
CA ASN A 55 1.47 26.60 -15.99
C ASN A 55 2.19 27.48 -14.95
N GLY A 56 3.14 26.89 -14.23
CA GLY A 56 3.92 27.61 -13.21
C GLY A 56 4.80 28.73 -13.78
N TYR A 57 5.29 28.57 -15.03
CA TYR A 57 6.09 29.63 -15.67
C TYR A 57 5.24 30.85 -16.02
N GLY A 58 4.05 30.63 -16.60
CA GLY A 58 3.11 31.71 -16.91
C GLY A 58 2.61 32.44 -15.66
N LEU A 59 2.50 31.73 -14.52
CA LEU A 59 2.17 32.35 -13.24
C LEU A 59 3.24 33.36 -12.82
N VAL A 60 4.51 32.94 -12.87
CA VAL A 60 5.64 33.80 -12.51
C VAL A 60 5.79 34.97 -13.48
N GLU A 61 5.64 34.73 -14.78
CA GLU A 61 5.69 35.77 -15.81
C GLU A 61 4.63 36.84 -15.56
N GLU A 62 3.39 36.43 -15.27
CA GLU A 62 2.30 37.35 -14.93
C GLU A 62 2.59 38.13 -13.63
N MET A 63 3.21 37.49 -12.62
CA MET A 63 3.64 38.18 -11.40
C MET A 63 4.77 39.20 -11.65
N MET A 64 5.71 38.89 -12.54
CA MET A 64 6.80 39.78 -12.91
C MET A 64 6.30 40.97 -13.73
N GLU A 65 5.46 40.76 -14.73
CA GLU A 65 4.83 41.83 -15.51
C GLU A 65 3.99 42.75 -14.61
N ALA A 66 3.25 42.17 -13.68
CA ALA A 66 2.46 42.91 -12.70
C ALA A 66 3.33 43.78 -11.76
N ALA A 67 4.56 43.35 -11.46
CA ALA A 67 5.48 44.10 -10.60
C ALA A 67 5.96 45.41 -11.24
N ASP A 68 6.07 45.46 -12.57
CA ASP A 68 6.50 46.64 -13.33
C ASP A 68 5.36 47.66 -13.53
N LEU A 69 4.10 47.24 -13.33
CA LEU A 69 2.92 48.11 -13.45
C LEU A 69 2.70 48.96 -12.19
N ASN A 70 2.16 50.17 -12.37
CA ASN A 70 1.89 51.09 -11.25
C ASN A 70 0.66 50.68 -10.42
N ASP A 71 -0.31 50.00 -11.02
CA ASP A 71 -1.57 49.64 -10.37
C ASP A 71 -1.40 48.55 -9.28
N PRO A 72 -2.15 48.63 -8.18
CA PRO A 72 -2.17 47.57 -7.16
C PRO A 72 -2.81 46.30 -7.74
N SER A 73 -2.02 45.24 -7.86
CA SER A 73 -2.45 43.94 -8.38
C SER A 73 -1.93 42.81 -7.50
N VAL A 74 -2.61 41.67 -7.55
CA VAL A 74 -2.22 40.46 -6.80
C VAL A 74 -0.79 40.04 -7.13
N GLY A 75 -0.43 40.01 -8.43
CA GLY A 75 0.90 39.62 -8.87
C GLY A 75 1.99 40.51 -8.28
N LYS A 76 1.78 41.83 -8.25
CA LYS A 76 2.71 42.80 -7.67
C LYS A 76 2.89 42.60 -6.16
N HIS A 77 1.78 42.42 -5.43
CA HIS A 77 1.82 42.18 -3.99
C HIS A 77 2.59 40.91 -3.66
N LEU A 78 2.24 39.80 -4.31
CA LEU A 78 2.92 38.52 -4.12
C LEU A 78 4.40 38.57 -4.51
N TRP A 79 4.75 39.29 -5.57
CA TRP A 79 6.14 39.50 -5.96
C TRP A 79 6.92 40.30 -4.90
N SER A 80 6.30 41.33 -4.31
CA SER A 80 6.94 42.17 -3.28
C SER A 80 7.19 41.45 -1.95
N ILE A 81 6.42 40.39 -1.66
CA ILE A 81 6.56 39.58 -0.46
C ILE A 81 7.73 38.60 -0.56
N LEU A 82 8.11 38.19 -1.77
CA LEU A 82 9.28 37.35 -2.00
C LEU A 82 10.56 38.07 -1.58
N SER A 83 11.46 37.34 -0.91
CA SER A 83 12.77 37.87 -0.57
C SER A 83 13.62 38.10 -1.83
N PRO A 84 14.62 39.01 -1.79
CA PRO A 84 15.45 39.32 -2.96
C PRO A 84 16.17 38.08 -3.53
N SER A 85 16.52 37.10 -2.70
CA SER A 85 17.13 35.85 -3.14
C SER A 85 16.13 34.93 -3.84
N GLU A 86 14.88 34.85 -3.38
CA GLU A 86 13.81 34.09 -4.03
C GLU A 86 13.44 34.72 -5.39
N GLN A 87 13.33 36.05 -5.47
CA GLN A 87 13.10 36.78 -6.71
C GLN A 87 14.19 36.49 -7.76
N GLU A 88 15.46 36.54 -7.37
CA GLU A 88 16.58 36.28 -8.28
C GLU A 88 16.56 34.82 -8.78
N ARG A 89 16.31 33.86 -7.89
CA ARG A 89 16.21 32.44 -8.23
C ARG A 89 15.04 32.15 -9.18
N ILE A 90 13.92 32.81 -8.98
CA ILE A 90 12.75 32.69 -9.85
C ILE A 90 13.07 33.28 -11.23
N ARG A 91 13.73 34.44 -11.30
CA ARG A 91 14.19 35.06 -12.56
C ARG A 91 15.15 34.15 -13.33
N GLU A 92 16.14 33.55 -12.66
CA GLU A 92 17.06 32.58 -13.29
C GLU A 92 16.31 31.36 -13.85
N THR A 93 15.26 30.92 -13.15
CA THR A 93 14.48 29.74 -13.54
C THR A 93 13.62 30.00 -14.78
N VAL A 94 13.11 31.22 -14.96
CA VAL A 94 12.32 31.64 -16.14
C VAL A 94 13.21 31.98 -17.33
N THR A 95 14.33 32.67 -17.10
CA THR A 95 15.23 33.16 -18.17
C THR A 95 16.19 32.10 -18.71
N GLY A 96 16.51 31.06 -17.94
CA GLY A 96 17.42 30.01 -18.37
C GLY A 96 16.82 29.10 -19.46
N ALA A 97 17.56 28.89 -20.55
CA ALA A 97 17.13 28.16 -21.75
C ALA A 97 16.76 26.66 -21.57
N ASP A 98 17.06 26.05 -20.43
CA ASP A 98 16.73 24.65 -20.13
C ASP A 98 15.50 24.53 -19.22
N ARG A 99 14.38 24.07 -19.79
CA ARG A 99 13.07 23.88 -19.13
C ARG A 99 12.92 22.48 -18.49
N SER A 100 14.02 21.85 -18.09
CA SER A 100 14.06 20.48 -17.58
C SER A 100 13.28 20.27 -16.26
N ARG A 101 12.79 19.04 -16.03
CA ARG A 101 12.00 18.60 -14.84
C ARG A 101 12.57 19.02 -13.46
N PRO A 102 13.90 19.09 -13.22
CA PRO A 102 14.45 19.49 -11.91
C PRO A 102 14.15 20.94 -11.50
N ARG A 103 13.76 21.81 -12.44
CA ARG A 103 13.46 23.22 -12.17
C ARG A 103 12.01 23.45 -11.72
N ARG A 104 11.06 22.61 -12.18
CA ARG A 104 9.64 22.66 -11.74
C ARG A 104 9.48 22.41 -10.24
N GLY A 105 10.21 21.43 -9.70
CA GLY A 105 10.19 21.13 -8.26
C GLY A 105 10.71 22.28 -7.40
N ARG A 106 11.72 23.02 -7.89
CA ARG A 106 12.26 24.21 -7.22
C ARG A 106 11.27 25.36 -7.20
N MET A 107 10.66 25.68 -8.35
CA MET A 107 9.65 26.73 -8.45
C MET A 107 8.45 26.45 -7.51
N ARG A 108 8.01 25.20 -7.42
CA ARG A 108 6.95 24.79 -6.49
C ARG A 108 7.32 25.09 -5.03
N GLY A 109 8.57 24.83 -4.64
CA GLY A 109 9.06 25.15 -3.28
C GLY A 109 8.95 26.63 -2.94
N GLU A 110 9.26 27.50 -3.90
CA GLU A 110 9.14 28.97 -3.74
C GLU A 110 7.68 29.42 -3.69
N LEU A 111 6.82 28.85 -4.52
CA LEU A 111 5.40 29.15 -4.45
C LEU A 111 4.80 28.68 -3.12
N ASN A 112 5.28 27.57 -2.57
CA ASN A 112 4.86 27.08 -1.26
C ASN A 112 5.38 27.94 -0.10
N SER A 113 6.56 28.59 -0.23
CA SER A 113 7.04 29.53 0.79
C SER A 113 6.14 30.77 0.90
N LEU A 114 5.55 31.23 -0.22
CA LEU A 114 4.55 32.30 -0.20
C LEU A 114 3.30 31.94 0.59
N LEU A 115 2.85 30.68 0.53
CA LEU A 115 1.61 30.25 1.19
C LEU A 115 1.70 30.34 2.72
N THR A 116 2.89 30.23 3.30
CA THR A 116 3.08 30.33 4.75
C THR A 116 3.22 31.78 5.23
N ASN A 117 3.28 32.77 4.34
CA ASN A 117 3.47 34.16 4.70
C ASN A 117 2.18 34.81 5.25
N PRO A 118 2.19 35.45 6.44
CA PRO A 118 1.01 36.13 7.01
C PRO A 118 0.51 37.30 6.18
N GLN A 119 1.40 37.98 5.45
CA GLN A 119 1.09 39.18 4.66
C GLN A 119 0.55 38.84 3.26
N PHE A 120 0.28 37.56 2.98
CA PHE A 120 -0.15 37.09 1.67
C PHE A 120 -1.38 37.81 1.12
N TYR A 121 -2.35 38.14 1.98
CA TYR A 121 -3.59 38.81 1.58
C TYR A 121 -3.50 40.32 1.83
N ASP A 122 -3.72 41.10 0.77
CA ASP A 122 -3.94 42.53 0.86
C ASP A 122 -5.28 42.92 0.22
N ALA A 123 -6.06 43.74 0.94
CA ALA A 123 -7.41 44.10 0.55
C ALA A 123 -7.44 45.02 -0.68
N GLN A 124 -6.37 45.79 -0.95
CA GLN A 124 -6.30 46.65 -2.13
C GLN A 124 -5.92 45.85 -3.38
N ALA A 125 -4.93 44.96 -3.27
CA ALA A 125 -4.50 44.11 -4.37
C ALA A 125 -5.56 43.08 -4.83
N TRP A 126 -6.46 42.63 -3.94
CA TRP A 126 -7.50 41.64 -4.26
C TRP A 126 -8.86 42.21 -4.73
N GLN A 127 -9.01 43.54 -4.85
CA GLN A 127 -10.32 44.14 -5.23
C GLN A 127 -10.83 43.71 -6.61
N GLY A 128 -9.93 43.36 -7.54
CA GLY A 128 -10.28 42.90 -8.89
C GLY A 128 -10.55 41.40 -9.02
N VAL A 129 -10.36 40.61 -7.95
CA VAL A 129 -10.48 39.15 -7.98
C VAL A 129 -11.90 38.73 -7.60
N LYS A 130 -12.51 37.87 -8.41
CA LYS A 130 -13.82 37.26 -8.09
C LYS A 130 -13.65 36.17 -7.03
N LEU A 131 -13.78 36.55 -5.76
CA LEU A 131 -13.84 35.62 -4.64
C LEU A 131 -15.29 35.14 -4.44
N ASN A 132 -15.49 33.88 -4.06
CA ASN A 132 -16.80 33.41 -3.61
C ASN A 132 -17.06 33.89 -2.16
N ASP A 133 -18.32 33.85 -1.73
CA ASP A 133 -18.74 34.33 -0.41
C ASP A 133 -17.95 33.65 0.72
N GLU A 134 -17.70 32.34 0.61
CA GLU A 134 -16.91 31.58 1.59
C GLU A 134 -15.45 32.07 1.69
N LEU A 135 -14.76 32.24 0.56
CA LEU A 135 -13.36 32.67 0.53
C LEU A 135 -13.20 34.14 0.93
N SER A 136 -14.17 35.00 0.63
CA SER A 136 -14.17 36.39 1.12
C SER A 136 -14.29 36.47 2.65
N ALA A 137 -15.12 35.61 3.26
CA ALA A 137 -15.24 35.53 4.71
C ALA A 137 -13.95 34.99 5.35
N LEU A 138 -13.30 34.01 4.70
CA LEU A 138 -12.00 33.46 5.14
C LEU A 138 -10.84 34.45 4.94
N ALA A 139 -10.89 35.32 3.93
CA ALA A 139 -9.82 36.28 3.65
C ALA A 139 -9.67 37.34 4.76
N VAL A 140 -10.79 37.77 5.35
CA VAL A 140 -10.84 38.87 6.33
C VAL A 140 -10.59 38.39 7.77
N ARG A 141 -10.72 37.09 8.05
CA ARG A 141 -10.47 36.52 9.38
C ARG A 141 -9.01 36.72 9.79
N ALA A 142 -8.75 37.12 11.04
CA ALA A 142 -7.40 37.36 11.54
C ALA A 142 -6.81 36.15 12.30
N ASP A 143 -7.67 35.33 12.93
CA ASP A 143 -7.25 34.19 13.73
C ASP A 143 -7.15 32.92 12.86
N PHE A 144 -5.92 32.52 12.57
CA PHE A 144 -5.60 31.28 11.85
C PHE A 144 -4.43 30.56 12.53
N ASP A 145 -4.53 29.23 12.61
CA ASP A 145 -3.35 28.39 12.81
C ASP A 145 -2.48 28.38 11.54
N ALA A 146 -1.20 28.05 11.63
CA ALA A 146 -0.27 28.07 10.51
C ALA A 146 -0.74 27.20 9.32
N ALA A 147 -1.34 26.04 9.61
CA ALA A 147 -1.91 25.16 8.59
C ALA A 147 -3.17 25.75 7.94
N GLU A 148 -4.03 26.40 8.72
CA GLU A 148 -5.23 27.05 8.19
C GLU A 148 -4.86 28.27 7.32
N GLN A 149 -3.84 29.02 7.73
CA GLN A 149 -3.33 30.15 6.97
C GLN A 149 -2.80 29.71 5.60
N ALA A 150 -1.97 28.65 5.57
CA ALA A 150 -1.45 28.11 4.32
C ALA A 150 -2.57 27.59 3.41
N ALA A 151 -3.55 26.89 3.96
CA ALA A 151 -4.70 26.40 3.20
C ALA A 151 -5.58 27.53 2.65
N ARG A 152 -5.76 28.61 3.41
CA ARG A 152 -6.44 29.84 2.95
C ARG A 152 -5.68 30.49 1.80
N ASN A 153 -4.38 30.74 1.99
CA ASN A 153 -3.53 31.40 1.00
C ASN A 153 -3.49 30.61 -0.31
N ARG A 154 -3.47 29.27 -0.24
CA ARG A 154 -3.56 28.38 -1.41
C ARG A 154 -4.86 28.59 -2.21
N ARG A 155 -6.00 28.71 -1.52
CA ARG A 155 -7.30 29.00 -2.17
C ARG A 155 -7.34 30.40 -2.78
N LEU A 156 -6.80 31.40 -2.08
CA LEU A 156 -6.69 32.77 -2.59
C LEU A 156 -5.81 32.86 -3.83
N LEU A 157 -4.69 32.14 -3.86
CA LEU A 157 -3.78 32.09 -5.01
C LEU A 157 -4.48 31.49 -6.24
N ALA A 158 -5.20 30.39 -6.06
CA ALA A 158 -5.94 29.76 -7.15
C ALA A 158 -7.08 30.64 -7.69
N ALA A 159 -7.73 31.40 -6.82
CA ALA A 159 -8.76 32.37 -7.23
C ALA A 159 -8.17 33.55 -8.01
N ALA A 160 -6.96 33.99 -7.66
CA ALA A 160 -6.25 35.06 -8.37
C ALA A 160 -5.74 34.62 -9.75
N PHE A 161 -5.29 33.37 -9.89
CA PHE A 161 -4.69 32.84 -11.12
C PHE A 161 -5.41 31.58 -11.64
N PRO A 162 -6.69 31.69 -12.04
CA PRO A 162 -7.50 30.53 -12.43
C PRO A 162 -7.06 29.86 -13.73
N LYS A 163 -6.25 30.54 -14.57
CA LYS A 163 -5.70 29.95 -15.81
C LYS A 163 -4.46 29.10 -15.54
N GLN A 164 -3.72 29.39 -14.47
CA GLN A 164 -2.43 28.79 -14.17
C GLN A 164 -2.50 27.74 -13.06
N ILE A 165 -3.45 27.88 -12.12
CA ILE A 165 -3.64 26.99 -10.99
C ILE A 165 -5.07 26.46 -11.00
N LYS A 166 -5.22 25.14 -10.91
CA LYS A 166 -6.50 24.49 -10.71
C LYS A 166 -6.43 23.62 -9.48
N LEU A 167 -7.14 24.03 -8.43
CA LEU A 167 -7.31 23.22 -7.23
C LEU A 167 -8.29 22.10 -7.54
N ASP A 168 -7.78 20.87 -7.57
CA ASP A 168 -8.62 19.68 -7.70
C ASP A 168 -8.99 19.12 -6.31
N ARG A 169 -8.29 19.57 -5.25
CA ARG A 169 -8.39 19.00 -3.89
C ARG A 169 -8.46 20.07 -2.81
N SER A 170 -9.53 20.01 -2.01
CA SER A 170 -9.67 20.80 -0.77
C SER A 170 -8.98 20.16 0.43
N GLU A 171 -8.79 18.84 0.41
CA GLU A 171 -8.21 18.02 1.47
C GLU A 171 -7.12 17.12 0.91
N VAL A 172 -6.04 16.96 1.69
CA VAL A 172 -4.96 16.00 1.41
C VAL A 172 -4.93 14.93 2.49
N MET A 173 -4.43 13.74 2.14
CA MET A 173 -4.35 12.62 3.07
C MET A 173 -2.95 12.56 3.65
N PHE A 174 -2.86 12.51 4.98
CA PHE A 174 -1.61 12.28 5.68
C PHE A 174 -1.53 10.84 6.13
N LEU A 175 -0.36 10.24 5.97
CA LEU A 175 -0.08 8.96 6.63
C LEU A 175 -0.01 9.23 8.13
N SER A 176 -0.77 8.46 8.89
CA SER A 176 -0.73 8.50 10.34
C SER A 176 -0.44 7.12 10.89
N TYR A 177 0.42 7.08 11.91
CA TYR A 177 0.67 5.89 12.70
C TYR A 177 0.38 6.23 14.15
N PHE A 178 -0.69 5.63 14.69
CA PHE A 178 -1.19 5.93 16.02
C PHE A 178 -1.60 7.41 16.15
N SER A 179 -0.94 8.19 17.00
CA SER A 179 -1.15 9.64 17.15
C SER A 179 -0.16 10.49 16.37
N TRP A 180 0.83 9.87 15.72
CA TRP A 180 1.78 10.58 14.87
C TRP A 180 1.21 10.74 13.48
N LYS A 181 1.24 11.97 12.98
CA LYS A 181 0.95 12.31 11.58
C LYS A 181 2.29 12.59 10.92
N PHE A 182 2.57 11.93 9.81
CA PHE A 182 3.74 12.26 9.01
C PHE A 182 3.46 13.57 8.28
N ASP A 183 4.39 14.53 8.35
CA ASP A 183 4.23 15.86 7.78
C ASP A 183 4.30 15.88 6.24
N ALA A 184 4.57 14.73 5.61
CA ALA A 184 4.54 14.60 4.16
C ALA A 184 3.09 14.33 3.70
N PRO A 185 2.40 15.30 3.08
CA PRO A 185 1.10 15.05 2.48
C PRO A 185 1.28 14.04 1.35
N ILE A 186 0.36 13.07 1.27
CA ILE A 186 0.33 12.17 0.13
C ILE A 186 -0.76 12.68 -0.80
N PRO A 187 -0.38 13.22 -1.98
CA PRO A 187 -1.32 13.79 -2.92
C PRO A 187 -2.08 12.67 -3.61
N ILE A 188 -3.14 12.17 -2.95
CA ILE A 188 -4.02 11.15 -3.51
C ILE A 188 -5.45 11.67 -3.56
N SER A 189 -6.10 11.60 -4.73
CA SER A 189 -7.54 11.88 -4.86
C SER A 189 -8.37 10.82 -4.10
N PRO A 190 -9.58 11.14 -3.62
CA PRO A 190 -10.44 10.15 -2.96
C PRO A 190 -10.64 8.85 -3.76
N ASP A 191 -10.75 8.93 -5.08
CA ASP A 191 -10.86 7.76 -5.98
C ASP A 191 -9.55 6.95 -6.06
N GLN A 192 -8.40 7.63 -5.99
CA GLN A 192 -7.09 6.99 -5.97
C GLN A 192 -6.80 6.36 -4.60
N LYS A 193 -7.38 6.85 -3.49
CA LYS A 193 -7.25 6.25 -2.16
C LYS A 193 -7.68 4.79 -2.19
N ILE A 194 -8.83 4.50 -2.79
CA ILE A 194 -9.37 3.13 -2.88
C ILE A 194 -8.45 2.24 -3.72
N LYS A 195 -7.94 2.76 -4.85
CA LYS A 195 -6.99 2.01 -5.71
C LYS A 195 -5.70 1.71 -4.97
N LEU A 196 -5.11 2.70 -4.30
CA LEU A 196 -3.86 2.54 -3.56
C LEU A 196 -4.04 1.55 -2.40
N VAL A 197 -5.11 1.67 -1.61
CA VAL A 197 -5.40 0.71 -0.53
C VAL A 197 -5.54 -0.69 -1.10
N ASN A 198 -6.27 -0.87 -2.21
CA ASN A 198 -6.40 -2.17 -2.87
C ASN A 198 -5.04 -2.73 -3.33
N GLU A 199 -4.22 -1.93 -4.00
CA GLU A 199 -2.89 -2.35 -4.47
C GLU A 199 -1.97 -2.71 -3.30
N MET A 200 -1.97 -1.91 -2.23
CA MET A 200 -1.19 -2.18 -1.02
C MET A 200 -1.64 -3.48 -0.34
N VAL A 201 -2.95 -3.72 -0.26
CA VAL A 201 -3.51 -4.97 0.30
C VAL A 201 -3.11 -6.16 -0.58
N VAL A 202 -3.22 -6.06 -1.90
CA VAL A 202 -2.83 -7.12 -2.84
C VAL A 202 -1.34 -7.42 -2.74
N ALA A 203 -0.48 -6.40 -2.74
CA ALA A 203 0.96 -6.56 -2.59
C ALA A 203 1.32 -7.21 -1.25
N THR A 204 0.70 -6.74 -0.16
CA THR A 204 0.89 -7.31 1.18
C THR A 204 0.46 -8.78 1.22
N CYS A 205 -0.72 -9.11 0.67
CA CYS A 205 -1.19 -10.48 0.57
C CYS A 205 -0.28 -11.34 -0.32
N ALA A 206 0.24 -10.84 -1.43
CA ALA A 206 1.15 -11.58 -2.29
C ALA A 206 2.46 -11.93 -1.57
N VAL A 207 3.03 -11.00 -0.81
CA VAL A 207 4.26 -11.23 -0.03
C VAL A 207 3.98 -12.17 1.16
N LEU A 208 2.92 -11.90 1.92
CA LEU A 208 2.57 -12.66 3.13
C LEU A 208 2.06 -14.07 2.81
N LEU A 209 1.17 -14.24 1.84
CA LEU A 209 0.61 -15.55 1.46
C LEU A 209 1.50 -16.30 0.48
N GLY A 210 2.30 -15.59 -0.32
CA GLY A 210 3.22 -16.20 -1.27
C GLY A 210 4.46 -16.71 -0.56
N PHE A 211 5.58 -16.04 -0.81
CA PHE A 211 6.91 -16.50 -0.41
C PHE A 211 7.00 -16.83 1.09
N PHE A 212 6.68 -15.87 1.96
CA PHE A 212 6.88 -16.03 3.39
C PHE A 212 5.85 -16.97 4.03
N GLY A 213 4.58 -16.82 3.69
CA GLY A 213 3.51 -17.59 4.31
C GLY A 213 3.61 -19.08 4.01
N ILE A 214 3.88 -19.46 2.76
CA ILE A 214 4.04 -20.88 2.40
C ILE A 214 5.28 -21.45 3.09
N PHE A 215 6.39 -20.72 3.06
CA PHE A 215 7.65 -21.16 3.66
C PHE A 215 7.51 -21.40 5.17
N VAL A 216 6.96 -20.41 5.90
CA VAL A 216 6.73 -20.52 7.35
C VAL A 216 5.76 -21.66 7.66
N SER A 217 4.65 -21.78 6.91
CA SER A 217 3.69 -22.86 7.12
C SER A 217 4.28 -24.24 6.86
N ILE A 218 5.12 -24.42 5.84
CA ILE A 218 5.82 -25.68 5.59
C ILE A 218 6.83 -25.96 6.70
N LEU A 219 7.65 -24.97 7.10
CA LEU A 219 8.64 -25.15 8.16
C LEU A 219 7.99 -25.64 9.46
N VAL A 220 6.86 -25.04 9.83
CA VAL A 220 6.08 -25.42 11.01
C VAL A 220 5.48 -26.82 10.86
N THR A 221 4.97 -27.16 9.67
CA THR A 221 4.24 -28.41 9.44
C THR A 221 5.13 -29.58 9.00
N ALA A 222 6.39 -29.33 8.62
CA ALA A 222 7.28 -30.35 8.07
C ALA A 222 7.66 -31.44 9.08
N SER A 223 7.61 -31.12 10.38
CA SER A 223 7.87 -32.10 11.44
C SER A 223 6.66 -32.97 11.79
N LEU A 224 5.45 -32.60 11.36
CA LEU A 224 4.21 -33.29 11.75
C LEU A 224 4.12 -34.71 11.17
N VAL A 225 4.54 -34.89 9.92
CA VAL A 225 4.47 -36.20 9.23
C VAL A 225 5.64 -37.11 9.63
N PRO A 226 6.91 -36.70 9.57
CA PRO A 226 8.05 -37.57 9.88
C PRO A 226 8.04 -38.11 11.32
N ARG A 227 7.69 -37.27 12.31
CA ARG A 227 7.63 -37.68 13.73
C ARG A 227 6.67 -38.84 13.96
N THR A 228 5.55 -38.87 13.26
CA THR A 228 4.56 -39.95 13.37
C THR A 228 5.01 -41.26 12.74
N PHE A 229 6.06 -41.22 11.91
CA PHE A 229 6.70 -42.39 11.30
C PHE A 229 8.02 -42.80 11.99
N GLU A 230 8.46 -42.10 13.03
CA GLU A 230 9.62 -42.48 13.85
C GLU A 230 9.29 -43.70 14.73
N ALA A 231 10.30 -44.55 14.94
CA ALA A 231 10.13 -45.85 15.59
C ALA A 231 9.96 -45.70 17.12
N GLY A 232 8.70 -45.53 17.57
CA GLY A 232 8.33 -45.53 18.99
C GLY A 232 6.83 -45.38 19.24
N GLU A 233 6.13 -44.55 18.45
CA GLU A 233 4.68 -44.34 18.55
C GLU A 233 3.86 -45.38 17.77
N ILE A 234 4.42 -45.85 16.64
CA ILE A 234 3.76 -46.83 15.76
C ILE A 234 3.48 -48.15 16.50
N SER A 235 4.35 -48.61 17.39
CA SER A 235 4.15 -49.86 18.14
C SER A 235 3.06 -49.76 19.22
N LEU A 236 2.80 -48.56 19.75
CA LEU A 236 1.72 -48.29 20.71
C LEU A 236 0.35 -48.13 20.00
N LEU A 237 0.34 -47.53 18.80
CA LEU A 237 -0.86 -47.40 17.97
C LEU A 237 -1.24 -48.69 17.21
N LEU A 238 -0.30 -49.61 16.99
CA LEU A 238 -0.52 -50.86 16.26
C LEU A 238 -1.18 -52.00 17.07
N SER A 239 -1.63 -51.75 18.30
CA SER A 239 -2.52 -52.69 19.00
C SER A 239 -3.90 -52.81 18.32
N LYS A 240 -4.23 -51.90 17.39
CA LYS A 240 -5.41 -51.96 16.52
C LYS A 240 -5.00 -51.83 15.03
N PRO A 241 -5.63 -52.58 14.11
CA PRO A 241 -5.29 -52.55 12.69
C PRO A 241 -5.78 -51.24 12.05
N VAL A 242 -4.91 -50.23 11.99
CA VAL A 242 -5.16 -48.98 11.25
C VAL A 242 -4.39 -49.03 9.93
N SER A 243 -5.04 -48.68 8.82
CA SER A 243 -4.40 -48.68 7.50
C SER A 243 -3.36 -47.56 7.39
N ARG A 244 -2.14 -47.91 6.94
CA ARG A 244 -1.01 -46.98 6.72
C ARG A 244 -1.36 -45.75 5.86
N PRO A 245 -2.07 -45.87 4.72
CA PRO A 245 -2.46 -44.68 3.93
C PRO A 245 -3.47 -43.79 4.65
N LEU A 246 -4.29 -44.35 5.55
CA LEU A 246 -5.25 -43.57 6.32
C LEU A 246 -4.53 -42.75 7.40
N LEU A 247 -3.53 -43.32 8.09
CA LEU A 247 -2.68 -42.55 9.01
C LEU A 247 -2.01 -41.35 8.31
N PHE A 248 -1.49 -41.58 7.11
CA PHE A 248 -0.93 -40.52 6.27
C PHE A 248 -1.96 -39.42 5.96
N LEU A 249 -3.14 -39.79 5.45
CA LEU A 249 -4.19 -38.83 5.09
C LEU A 249 -4.69 -38.02 6.31
N THR A 250 -4.80 -38.67 7.47
CA THR A 250 -5.24 -38.03 8.71
C THR A 250 -4.25 -36.94 9.15
N ARG A 251 -2.95 -37.22 9.09
CA ARG A 251 -1.90 -36.25 9.43
C ARG A 251 -1.76 -35.16 8.36
N PHE A 252 -1.94 -35.52 7.09
CA PHE A 252 -1.99 -34.55 6.00
C PHE A 252 -3.12 -33.54 6.20
N LEU A 253 -4.34 -34.02 6.49
CA LEU A 253 -5.48 -33.15 6.78
C LEU A 253 -5.29 -32.34 8.07
N GLY A 254 -4.60 -32.88 9.07
CA GLY A 254 -4.21 -32.13 10.28
C GLY A 254 -3.30 -30.94 9.96
N GLY A 255 -2.30 -31.12 9.08
CA GLY A 255 -1.47 -30.04 8.58
C GLY A 255 -2.26 -28.99 7.79
N CYS A 256 -3.18 -29.42 6.92
CA CYS A 256 -4.07 -28.51 6.20
C CYS A 256 -4.98 -27.72 7.14
N ALA A 257 -5.52 -28.35 8.18
CA ALA A 257 -6.37 -27.69 9.16
C ALA A 257 -5.60 -26.67 10.00
N PHE A 258 -4.37 -27.01 10.41
CA PHE A 258 -3.46 -26.08 11.09
C PHE A 258 -3.24 -24.82 10.24
N THR A 259 -2.89 -24.99 8.97
CA THR A 259 -2.64 -23.87 8.05
C THR A 259 -3.91 -23.08 7.76
N PHE A 260 -5.06 -23.75 7.64
CA PHE A 260 -6.35 -23.10 7.43
C PHE A 260 -6.70 -22.13 8.57
N VAL A 261 -6.49 -22.52 9.82
CA VAL A 261 -6.78 -21.65 10.97
C VAL A 261 -5.86 -20.43 11.01
N ASN A 262 -4.56 -20.62 10.76
CA ASN A 262 -3.62 -19.50 10.70
C ASN A 262 -3.95 -18.55 9.54
N ALA A 263 -4.24 -19.09 8.35
CA ALA A 263 -4.62 -18.31 7.18
C ALA A 263 -5.94 -17.55 7.39
N ALA A 264 -6.94 -18.21 7.96
CA ALA A 264 -8.22 -17.58 8.28
C ALA A 264 -8.04 -16.44 9.30
N PHE A 265 -7.24 -16.66 10.35
CA PHE A 265 -6.97 -15.63 11.35
C PHE A 265 -6.25 -14.42 10.73
N LEU A 266 -5.24 -14.63 9.89
CA LEU A 266 -4.54 -13.56 9.18
C LEU A 266 -5.47 -12.80 8.22
N MET A 267 -6.24 -13.51 7.39
CA MET A 267 -7.09 -12.89 6.36
C MET A 267 -8.29 -12.16 6.95
N VAL A 268 -8.96 -12.74 7.96
CA VAL A 268 -10.06 -12.07 8.66
C VAL A 268 -9.52 -10.86 9.42
N GLY A 269 -8.34 -10.98 10.04
CA GLY A 269 -7.67 -9.88 10.72
C GLY A 269 -7.37 -8.71 9.77
N LEU A 270 -6.77 -8.99 8.60
CA LEU A 270 -6.52 -7.97 7.57
C LEU A 270 -7.83 -7.37 7.03
N TRP A 271 -8.84 -8.19 6.76
CA TRP A 271 -10.14 -7.72 6.28
C TRP A 271 -10.80 -6.77 7.27
N LEU A 272 -10.78 -7.10 8.56
CA LEU A 272 -11.28 -6.24 9.62
C LEU A 272 -10.45 -4.96 9.75
N LEU A 273 -9.12 -5.06 9.72
CA LEU A 273 -8.25 -3.89 9.84
C LEU A 273 -8.49 -2.90 8.70
N VAL A 274 -8.56 -3.39 7.46
CA VAL A 274 -8.82 -2.55 6.29
C VAL A 274 -10.23 -1.95 6.34
N GLY A 275 -11.25 -2.75 6.67
CA GLY A 275 -12.63 -2.29 6.78
C GLY A 275 -12.84 -1.25 7.89
N LEU A 276 -12.22 -1.44 9.06
CA LEU A 276 -12.36 -0.54 10.21
C LEU A 276 -11.49 0.71 10.12
N ARG A 277 -10.30 0.64 9.51
CA ARG A 277 -9.36 1.78 9.47
C ARG A 277 -9.47 2.62 8.21
N PHE A 278 -9.71 1.98 7.07
CA PHE A 278 -9.77 2.68 5.77
C PHE A 278 -11.20 2.87 5.26
N GLU A 279 -12.19 2.28 5.94
CA GLU A 279 -13.60 2.23 5.53
C GLU A 279 -13.82 1.50 4.19
N VAL A 280 -12.82 0.72 3.75
CA VAL A 280 -12.87 -0.04 2.49
C VAL A 280 -13.15 -1.51 2.82
N TRP A 281 -14.35 -1.97 2.53
CA TRP A 281 -14.72 -3.38 2.71
C TRP A 281 -14.48 -4.16 1.42
N ILE A 282 -13.51 -5.09 1.44
CA ILE A 282 -13.14 -5.90 0.27
C ILE A 282 -13.43 -7.38 0.59
N PRO A 283 -14.67 -7.88 0.36
CA PRO A 283 -15.01 -9.29 0.64
C PRO A 283 -14.14 -10.28 -0.13
N ARG A 284 -13.62 -9.86 -1.30
CA ARG A 284 -12.72 -10.68 -2.15
C ARG A 284 -11.46 -11.11 -1.42
N LEU A 285 -11.03 -10.37 -0.39
CA LEU A 285 -9.86 -10.75 0.43
C LEU A 285 -10.04 -12.11 1.12
N LEU A 286 -11.28 -12.46 1.51
CA LEU A 286 -11.56 -13.75 2.15
C LEU A 286 -11.42 -14.93 1.18
N LEU A 287 -11.56 -14.70 -0.13
CA LEU A 287 -11.30 -15.73 -1.14
C LEU A 287 -9.82 -16.10 -1.24
N CYS A 288 -8.91 -15.29 -0.68
CA CYS A 288 -7.51 -15.66 -0.57
C CYS A 288 -7.27 -16.83 0.39
N ILE A 289 -8.18 -17.09 1.35
CA ILE A 289 -8.07 -18.21 2.30
C ILE A 289 -8.05 -19.57 1.56
N PRO A 290 -9.07 -19.94 0.76
CA PRO A 290 -9.06 -21.22 0.05
C PRO A 290 -7.95 -21.30 -1.01
N ILE A 291 -7.60 -20.18 -1.66
CA ILE A 291 -6.51 -20.13 -2.64
C ILE A 291 -5.17 -20.45 -1.96
N TYR A 292 -4.90 -19.82 -0.82
CA TYR A 292 -3.70 -20.09 -0.03
C TYR A 292 -3.67 -21.52 0.50
N LEU A 293 -4.80 -22.04 0.98
CA LEU A 293 -4.89 -23.43 1.44
C LEU A 293 -4.60 -24.41 0.30
N PHE A 294 -5.13 -24.17 -0.89
CA PHE A 294 -4.85 -24.98 -2.08
C PHE A 294 -3.38 -24.94 -2.47
N LEU A 295 -2.79 -23.75 -2.49
CA LEU A 295 -1.37 -23.57 -2.79
C LEU A 295 -0.48 -24.28 -1.76
N PHE A 296 -0.79 -24.13 -0.48
CA PHE A 296 -0.14 -24.87 0.60
C PHE A 296 -0.29 -26.39 0.41
N MET A 297 -1.47 -26.88 0.04
CA MET A 297 -1.74 -28.31 -0.17
C MET A 297 -0.81 -28.93 -1.22
N ILE A 298 -0.50 -28.20 -2.30
CA ILE A 298 0.42 -28.64 -3.36
C ILE A 298 1.84 -28.83 -2.80
N TYR A 299 2.39 -27.80 -2.14
CA TYR A 299 3.73 -27.90 -1.56
C TYR A 299 3.80 -28.90 -0.41
N TYR A 300 2.76 -28.94 0.41
CA TYR A 300 2.68 -29.84 1.53
C TYR A 300 2.54 -31.30 1.09
N ALA A 301 1.94 -31.59 -0.08
CA ALA A 301 1.93 -32.96 -0.63
C ALA A 301 3.34 -33.47 -0.93
N VAL A 302 4.21 -32.61 -1.50
CA VAL A 302 5.63 -32.95 -1.74
C VAL A 302 6.36 -33.14 -0.41
N SER A 303 6.18 -32.20 0.53
CA SER A 303 6.76 -32.29 1.88
C SER A 303 6.33 -33.56 2.61
N ALA A 304 5.03 -33.86 2.65
CA ALA A 304 4.48 -35.01 3.35
C ALA A 304 4.93 -36.33 2.73
N THR A 305 4.96 -36.44 1.41
CA THR A 305 5.42 -37.65 0.70
C THR A 305 6.90 -37.91 1.00
N THR A 306 7.73 -36.86 0.91
CA THR A 306 9.16 -36.93 1.25
C THR A 306 9.37 -37.33 2.72
N GLY A 307 8.58 -36.75 3.62
CA GLY A 307 8.61 -37.09 5.05
C GLY A 307 8.18 -38.53 5.34
N ALA A 308 7.22 -39.07 4.60
CA ALA A 308 6.75 -40.44 4.76
C ALA A 308 7.74 -41.48 4.22
N VAL A 309 8.41 -41.18 3.10
CA VAL A 309 9.40 -42.09 2.48
C VAL A 309 10.70 -42.13 3.27
N TRP A 310 11.28 -40.96 3.58
CA TRP A 310 12.60 -40.86 4.18
C TRP A 310 12.59 -40.72 5.71
N ARG A 311 11.42 -40.57 6.34
CA ARG A 311 11.25 -40.45 7.81
C ARG A 311 12.14 -39.38 8.43
N ASN A 312 12.43 -38.32 7.69
CA ASN A 312 13.30 -37.23 8.13
C ASN A 312 12.68 -35.88 7.77
N ALA A 313 12.48 -35.04 8.78
CA ALA A 313 11.90 -33.70 8.63
C ALA A 313 12.81 -32.73 7.87
N ILE A 314 14.13 -32.84 8.03
CA ILE A 314 15.09 -31.96 7.36
C ILE A 314 15.03 -32.20 5.85
N LEU A 315 15.02 -33.47 5.42
CA LEU A 315 14.91 -33.83 4.01
C LEU A 315 13.58 -33.39 3.41
N SER A 316 12.47 -33.49 4.17
CA SER A 316 11.16 -32.99 3.75
C SER A 316 11.19 -31.49 3.44
N ILE A 317 11.81 -30.68 4.30
CA ILE A 317 11.96 -29.23 4.08
C ILE A 317 12.84 -28.98 2.86
N CYS A 318 14.05 -29.56 2.82
CA CYS A 318 15.00 -29.35 1.74
C CYS A 318 14.42 -29.68 0.36
N LEU A 319 13.73 -30.81 0.22
CA LEU A 319 13.18 -31.20 -1.08
C LEU A 319 12.01 -30.30 -1.50
N THR A 320 11.21 -29.84 -0.54
CA THR A 320 10.13 -28.88 -0.82
C THR A 320 10.68 -27.53 -1.28
N LEU A 321 11.83 -27.11 -0.75
CA LEU A 321 12.53 -25.91 -1.21
C LEU A 321 13.13 -26.06 -2.60
N VAL A 322 13.71 -27.22 -2.91
CA VAL A 322 14.19 -27.52 -4.28
C VAL A 322 13.02 -27.50 -5.26
N PHE A 323 11.89 -28.10 -4.89
CA PHE A 323 10.68 -28.08 -5.71
C PHE A 323 10.15 -26.66 -5.91
N TRP A 324 10.09 -25.86 -4.85
CA TRP A 324 9.71 -24.45 -4.93
C TRP A 324 10.65 -23.66 -5.84
N PHE A 325 11.96 -23.85 -5.70
CA PHE A 325 12.97 -23.16 -6.52
C PHE A 325 12.84 -23.54 -8.01
N ALA A 326 12.57 -24.81 -8.31
CA ALA A 326 12.33 -25.24 -9.69
C ALA A 326 11.10 -24.56 -10.31
N LEU A 327 9.99 -24.46 -9.56
CA LEU A 327 8.81 -23.73 -10.01
C LEU A 327 9.08 -22.24 -10.20
N PHE A 328 9.85 -21.63 -9.30
CA PHE A 328 10.24 -20.24 -9.40
C PHE A 328 11.09 -19.97 -10.66
N LEU A 329 12.06 -20.85 -10.98
CA LEU A 329 12.85 -20.74 -12.20
C LEU A 329 11.97 -20.81 -13.46
N ILE A 330 11.00 -21.74 -13.49
CA ILE A 330 10.06 -21.86 -14.61
C ILE A 330 9.20 -20.60 -14.74
N ALA A 331 8.69 -20.07 -13.63
CA ALA A 331 7.88 -18.86 -13.61
C ALA A 331 8.68 -17.64 -14.12
N THR A 332 9.90 -17.47 -13.61
CA THR A 332 10.81 -16.37 -14.02
C THR A 332 11.19 -16.48 -15.48
N ALA A 333 11.46 -17.70 -15.97
CA ALA A 333 11.75 -17.94 -17.37
C ALA A 333 10.56 -17.56 -18.26
N ARG A 334 9.34 -17.99 -17.88
CA ARG A 334 8.10 -17.62 -18.59
C ARG A 334 7.93 -16.10 -18.67
N GLU A 335 8.07 -15.41 -17.54
CA GLU A 335 7.92 -13.95 -17.47
C GLU A 335 8.97 -13.23 -18.32
N SER A 336 10.23 -13.71 -18.29
CA SER A 336 11.31 -13.18 -19.12
C SER A 336 11.02 -13.35 -20.62
N VAL A 337 10.50 -14.51 -21.03
CA VAL A 337 10.10 -14.75 -22.42
C VAL A 337 8.94 -13.85 -22.83
N GLU A 338 7.94 -13.69 -21.96
CA GLU A 338 6.77 -12.84 -22.24
C GLU A 338 7.15 -11.36 -22.42
N GLN A 339 8.03 -10.84 -21.56
CA GLN A 339 8.52 -9.47 -21.66
C GLN A 339 9.44 -9.25 -22.88
N LEU A 340 10.33 -10.19 -23.19
CA LEU A 340 11.34 -10.02 -24.23
C LEU A 340 10.81 -10.31 -25.65
N VAL A 341 9.88 -11.26 -25.77
CA VAL A 341 9.43 -11.78 -27.09
C VAL A 341 8.00 -11.34 -27.44
N ILE A 342 7.10 -11.27 -26.46
CA ILE A 342 5.66 -11.07 -26.71
C ILE A 342 5.26 -9.60 -26.55
N ALA A 343 5.73 -8.93 -25.50
CA ALA A 343 5.41 -7.52 -25.26
C ALA A 343 5.76 -6.56 -26.44
N PRO A 344 6.92 -6.67 -27.12
CA PRO A 344 7.23 -5.78 -28.26
C PRO A 344 6.39 -6.07 -29.52
N ASN A 345 5.76 -7.25 -29.62
CA ASN A 345 4.94 -7.63 -30.78
C ASN A 345 3.43 -7.44 -30.54
N ARG A 346 3.04 -6.89 -29.38
CA ARG A 346 1.64 -6.65 -29.04
C ARG A 346 1.22 -5.27 -29.58
N LEU A 347 0.56 -5.25 -30.75
CA LEU A 347 -0.03 -4.04 -31.35
C LEU A 347 -0.94 -3.33 -30.33
N SER A 348 -0.52 -2.18 -29.82
CA SER A 348 -1.22 -1.45 -28.75
C SER A 348 -2.26 -0.46 -29.24
N GLU A 349 -2.32 -0.17 -30.55
CA GLU A 349 -3.30 0.78 -31.09
C GLU A 349 -3.51 0.55 -32.60
N ILE A 350 -4.75 0.25 -33.00
CA ILE A 350 -5.16 0.32 -34.41
C ILE A 350 -5.77 1.71 -34.57
N VAL A 351 -4.97 2.66 -35.06
CA VAL A 351 -5.47 3.99 -35.41
C VAL A 351 -6.26 3.86 -36.72
N PRO A 352 -7.58 4.07 -36.75
CA PRO A 352 -8.29 4.20 -38.02
C PRO A 352 -7.77 5.46 -38.71
N ILE A 353 -7.17 5.27 -39.89
CA ILE A 353 -6.93 6.38 -40.82
C ILE A 353 -8.32 6.87 -41.23
N GLY A 354 -8.63 8.11 -40.85
CA GLY A 354 -9.95 8.71 -41.04
C GLY A 354 -10.36 8.79 -42.50
N ASP A 355 -11.68 8.72 -42.70
CA ASP A 355 -12.39 9.32 -43.84
C ASP A 355 -12.91 10.70 -43.45
#